data_AF-A0A348ZXX3-F1
#
_entry.id   AF-A0A348ZXX3-F1
#
_cell.length_a   1.000
_cell.length_b   1.000
_cell.length_c   1.000
_cell.angle_alpha   90.00
_cell.angle_beta   90.00
_cell.angle_gamma   90.00
#
_symmetry.space_group_name_H-M   'P 1'
#
loop_
_entity.id
_entity.type
_entity.pdbx_description
1 polymer ?
#
loop_
_entity_poly.entity_id
_entity_poly.type
_entity_poly.pdbx_seq_one_letter_code
_entity_poly.pdbx_strand_id
1 'polypeptide(L)'
;MGRVIRYSRLVRKEYSLYLQVGDEVFHERYLRWGKGTVVEERSSQIPGGFCYVRISFQDGSIRVFDNNFKSSSCCYYAGIRKLEER
;
A
#
# COMPACT_ATOMS: atom_id res chain seq x y z
N MET A 1 -13.87 -28.97 -7.53
CA MET A 1 -13.48 -28.24 -6.29
C MET A 1 -12.10 -27.54 -6.40
N GLY A 2 -11.90 -26.56 -7.30
CA GLY A 2 -10.56 -25.92 -7.47
C GLY A 2 -10.52 -24.38 -7.47
N ARG A 3 -11.67 -23.70 -7.55
CA ARG A 3 -11.73 -22.23 -7.72
C ARG A 3 -11.77 -21.46 -6.40
N VAL A 4 -12.32 -22.04 -5.33
CA VAL A 4 -12.54 -21.35 -4.04
C VAL A 4 -11.24 -21.10 -3.28
N ILE A 5 -10.30 -22.06 -3.28
CA ILE A 5 -9.01 -21.95 -2.56
C ILE A 5 -8.09 -20.89 -3.18
N ARG A 6 -8.16 -20.72 -4.52
CA ARG A 6 -7.39 -19.69 -5.22
C ARG A 6 -7.92 -18.29 -4.94
N TYR A 7 -9.25 -18.12 -4.89
CA TYR A 7 -9.90 -16.83 -4.65
C TYR A 7 -9.58 -16.31 -3.23
N SER A 8 -9.66 -17.16 -2.21
CA SER A 8 -9.36 -16.77 -0.82
C SER A 8 -7.89 -16.38 -0.60
N ARG A 9 -6.94 -17.03 -1.29
CA ARG A 9 -5.52 -16.64 -1.24
C ARG A 9 -5.25 -15.28 -1.89
N LEU A 10 -5.88 -14.99 -3.02
CA LEU A 10 -5.72 -13.69 -3.70
C LEU A 10 -6.26 -12.56 -2.84
N VAL A 11 -7.45 -12.74 -2.28
CA VAL A 11 -8.08 -11.76 -1.36
C VAL A 11 -7.19 -11.51 -0.14
N ARG A 12 -6.64 -12.55 0.50
CA ARG A 12 -5.68 -12.37 1.61
C ARG A 12 -4.42 -11.60 1.21
N LYS A 13 -3.91 -11.83 0.00
CA LYS A 13 -2.74 -11.13 -0.51
C LYS A 13 -3.05 -9.66 -0.84
N GLU A 14 -4.25 -9.35 -1.31
CA GLU A 14 -4.68 -7.96 -1.51
C GLU A 14 -4.79 -7.22 -0.18
N TYR A 15 -5.37 -7.86 0.85
CA TYR A 15 -5.44 -7.27 2.20
C TYR A 15 -4.06 -7.06 2.84
N SER A 16 -3.10 -7.96 2.63
CA SER A 16 -1.74 -7.77 3.18
C SER A 16 -0.99 -6.63 2.49
N LEU A 17 -1.34 -6.31 1.23
CA LEU A 17 -0.68 -5.26 0.44
C LEU A 17 -1.36 -3.89 0.56
N TYR A 18 -2.63 -3.85 0.96
CA TYR A 18 -3.35 -2.61 1.21
C TYR A 18 -2.76 -1.89 2.43
N LEU A 19 -2.37 -0.62 2.27
CA LEU A 19 -1.77 0.17 3.34
C LEU A 19 -2.83 0.87 4.19
N GLN A 20 -2.62 0.92 5.50
CA GLN A 20 -3.48 1.58 6.50
C GLN A 20 -2.64 2.54 7.36
N VAL A 21 -3.28 3.52 8.01
CA VAL A 21 -2.60 4.43 8.95
C VAL A 21 -1.86 3.64 10.01
N GLY A 22 -0.60 3.99 10.26
CA GLY A 22 0.29 3.29 11.19
C GLY A 22 1.17 2.23 10.55
N ASP A 23 0.84 1.75 9.35
CA ASP A 23 1.72 0.80 8.65
C ASP A 23 3.10 1.43 8.39
N GLU A 24 4.12 0.64 8.67
CA GLU A 24 5.50 1.01 8.42
C GLU A 24 5.96 0.40 7.10
N VAL A 25 6.66 1.20 6.29
CA VAL A 25 7.02 0.83 4.93
C VAL A 25 8.44 1.28 4.57
N PHE A 26 8.93 0.79 3.44
CA PHE A 26 10.08 1.34 2.75
C PHE A 26 9.85 1.31 1.23
N HIS A 27 10.64 2.08 0.49
CA HIS A 27 10.64 2.04 -0.97
C HIS A 27 11.84 1.25 -1.50
N GLU A 28 11.61 0.16 -2.25
CA GLU A 28 12.67 -0.76 -2.71
C GLU A 28 13.75 -0.07 -3.54
N ARG A 29 13.38 0.88 -4.39
CA ARG A 29 14.31 1.58 -5.30
C ARG A 29 14.86 2.91 -4.77
N TYR A 30 14.26 3.48 -3.71
CA TYR A 30 14.61 4.80 -3.19
C TYR A 30 15.00 4.66 -1.71
N LEU A 31 16.03 3.87 -1.45
CA LEU A 31 16.49 3.55 -0.09
C LEU A 31 16.82 4.80 0.74
N ARG A 32 17.26 5.87 0.09
CA ARG A 32 17.56 7.17 0.73
C ARG A 32 16.35 7.84 1.39
N TRP A 33 15.12 7.44 1.04
CA TRP A 33 13.91 7.94 1.73
C TRP A 33 13.82 7.39 3.16
N GLY A 34 14.52 6.30 3.45
CA GLY A 34 14.46 5.59 4.72
C GLY A 34 13.11 4.94 4.97
N LYS A 35 12.84 4.67 6.23
CA LYS A 35 11.55 4.13 6.69
C LYS A 35 10.46 5.19 6.51
N GLY A 36 9.25 4.74 6.16
CA GLY A 36 8.07 5.56 6.10
C GLY A 36 6.98 5.05 7.03
N THR A 37 6.16 5.96 7.54
CA THR A 37 4.94 5.64 8.28
C THR A 37 3.74 6.20 7.53
N VAL A 38 2.70 5.38 7.33
CA VAL A 38 1.45 5.84 6.74
C VAL A 38 0.74 6.75 7.74
N VAL A 39 0.52 8.00 7.36
CA VAL A 39 -0.09 9.05 8.21
C VAL A 39 -1.52 9.41 7.79
N GLU A 40 -1.94 9.03 6.59
CA GLU A 40 -3.30 9.22 6.10
C GLU A 40 -3.67 8.08 5.16
N GLU A 41 -4.89 7.58 5.28
CA GLU A 41 -5.54 6.67 4.33
C GLU A 41 -6.88 7.30 3.93
N ARG A 42 -7.14 7.38 2.62
CA ARG A 42 -8.44 7.78 2.10
C ARG A 42 -8.91 6.83 1.03
N SER A 43 -10.16 6.38 1.14
CA SER A 43 -10.85 5.60 0.12
C SER A 43 -12.28 6.09 -0.08
N SER A 44 -12.75 6.04 -1.33
CA SER A 44 -14.14 6.33 -1.70
C SER A 44 -14.82 5.06 -2.19
N GLN A 45 -16.10 4.91 -1.85
CA GLN A 45 -16.92 3.79 -2.32
C GLN A 45 -17.54 4.02 -3.70
N ILE A 46 -17.38 5.22 -4.26
CA ILE A 46 -17.89 5.57 -5.58
C ILE A 46 -16.97 4.97 -6.66
N PRO A 47 -17.49 4.35 -7.72
CA PRO A 47 -16.69 3.91 -8.86
C PRO A 47 -15.83 5.06 -9.42
N GLY A 48 -14.52 4.85 -9.49
CA GLY A 48 -13.56 5.88 -9.92
C GLY A 48 -13.21 6.92 -8.85
N GLY A 49 -13.69 6.74 -7.62
CA GLY A 49 -13.33 7.59 -6.48
C GLY A 49 -11.87 7.44 -6.04
N PHE A 50 -11.43 8.31 -5.14
CA PHE A 50 -10.07 8.32 -4.64
C PHE A 50 -9.76 7.07 -3.80
N CYS A 51 -8.52 6.58 -3.90
CA CYS A 51 -7.96 5.55 -3.05
C CYS A 51 -6.45 5.81 -2.93
N TYR A 52 -6.02 6.42 -1.83
CA TYR A 52 -4.63 6.83 -1.67
C TYR A 52 -4.19 6.78 -0.20
N VAL A 53 -2.87 6.76 -0.01
CA VAL A 53 -2.22 6.97 1.28
C VAL A 53 -1.20 8.10 1.21
N ARG A 54 -0.99 8.76 2.35
CA ARG A 54 0.17 9.64 2.56
C ARG A 54 1.15 8.96 3.49
N ILE A 55 2.42 8.99 3.08
CA ILE A 55 3.51 8.33 3.79
C ILE A 55 4.53 9.39 4.16
N SER A 56 4.81 9.52 5.46
CA SER A 56 5.87 10.36 5.99
C SER A 56 7.15 9.56 6.04
N PHE A 57 8.14 9.94 5.23
CA PHE A 57 9.44 9.27 5.18
C PHE A 57 10.47 9.94 6.09
N GLN A 58 11.47 9.16 6.52
CA GLN A 58 12.59 9.62 7.36
C GLN A 58 13.45 10.70 6.69
N ASP A 59 13.41 10.82 5.36
CA ASP A 59 14.02 11.93 4.64
C ASP A 59 13.28 13.27 4.81
N GLY A 60 12.24 13.31 5.64
CA GLY A 60 11.46 14.50 5.97
C GLY A 60 10.35 14.82 4.97
N SER A 61 10.22 14.05 3.88
CA SER A 61 9.21 14.29 2.86
C SER A 61 7.95 13.45 3.08
N ILE A 62 6.78 14.05 2.87
CA ILE A 62 5.51 13.35 2.77
C ILE A 62 5.19 13.10 1.29
N ARG A 63 4.89 11.85 0.95
CA ARG A 63 4.57 11.44 -0.44
C ARG A 63 3.22 10.75 -0.49
N VAL A 64 2.50 10.96 -1.59
CA VAL A 64 1.17 10.38 -1.84
C VAL A 64 1.32 9.20 -2.79
N PHE A 65 0.67 8.09 -2.48
CA PHE A 65 0.60 6.92 -3.38
C PHE A 65 -0.84 6.45 -3.52
N ASP A 66 -1.16 5.95 -4.71
CA ASP A 66 -2.40 5.24 -4.99
C ASP A 66 -2.42 3.94 -4.17
N ASN A 67 -3.49 3.67 -3.45
CA ASN A 67 -3.62 2.48 -2.59
C ASN A 67 -4.57 1.44 -3.20
N ASN A 68 -5.02 1.64 -4.45
CA ASN A 68 -5.91 0.73 -5.15
C ASN A 68 -5.12 -0.38 -5.83
N PHE A 69 -5.17 -1.61 -5.34
CA PHE A 69 -4.45 -2.75 -5.92
C PHE A 69 -4.84 -3.07 -7.38
N LYS A 70 -6.03 -2.63 -7.82
CA LYS A 70 -6.48 -2.78 -9.21
C LYS A 70 -5.90 -1.72 -10.14
N SER A 71 -5.28 -0.68 -9.59
CA SER A 71 -4.63 0.39 -10.34
C SER A 71 -3.20 0.01 -10.71
N SER A 72 -2.78 0.34 -11.93
CA SER A 72 -1.39 0.13 -12.37
C SER A 72 -0.40 1.02 -11.61
N SER A 73 -0.86 2.13 -11.02
CA SER A 73 -0.08 3.04 -10.19
C SER A 73 -0.10 2.73 -8.69
N CYS A 74 -0.69 1.61 -8.28
CA CYS A 74 -0.74 1.20 -6.86
C CYS A 74 0.66 1.27 -6.21
N CYS A 75 0.71 1.72 -4.96
CA CYS A 75 1.90 1.85 -4.13
C CYS A 75 2.77 0.59 -4.16
N TYR A 76 2.14 -0.59 -4.16
CA TYR A 76 2.84 -1.86 -4.29
C TYR A 76 3.63 -1.97 -5.61
N TYR A 77 3.01 -1.67 -6.74
CA TYR A 77 3.70 -1.69 -8.04
C TYR A 77 4.71 -0.54 -8.19
N ALA A 78 4.47 0.59 -7.51
CA ALA A 78 5.42 1.69 -7.45
C ALA A 78 6.72 1.30 -6.70
N GLY A 79 6.66 0.33 -5.79
CA GLY A 79 7.82 -0.20 -5.04
C GLY A 79 7.74 0.01 -3.53
N ILE A 80 6.58 0.37 -2.99
CA ILE A 80 6.33 0.41 -1.55
C ILE A 80 6.14 -1.01 -1.02
N ARG A 81 6.82 -1.32 0.09
CA ARG A 81 6.71 -2.60 0.80
C ARG A 81 6.43 -2.35 2.27
N LYS A 82 5.48 -3.10 2.83
CA LYS A 82 5.27 -3.14 4.28
C LYS A 82 6.46 -3.80 4.97
N LEU A 83 6.85 -3.23 6.09
CA LEU A 83 7.69 -3.90 7.08
C LEU A 83 6.73 -4.74 7.93
N GLU A 84 6.63 -6.05 7.66
CA GLU A 84 5.82 -6.92 8.52
C GLU A 84 6.43 -6.93 9.94
N GLU A 85 5.59 -6.75 10.96
CA GLU A 85 5.96 -7.13 12.33
C GLU A 85 6.22 -8.63 12.33
N ARG A 86 7.46 -9.00 12.66
CA ARG A 86 7.92 -10.38 12.77
C ARG A 86 7.35 -11.05 14.00
#